data_AF-A0A7W1QSR5-F1
#
_entry.id   AF-A0A7W1QSR5-F1
#
_cell.length_a   1.000
_cell.length_b   1.000
_cell.length_c   1.000
_cell.angle_alpha   90.00
_cell.angle_beta   90.00
_cell.angle_gamma   90.00
#
_symmetry.space_group_name_H-M   'P 1'
#
loop_
_entity.id
_entity.type
_entity.pdbx_description
1 polymer ?
#
loop_
_entity_poly.entity_id
_entity_poly.type
_entity_poly.pdbx_seq_one_letter_code
_entity_poly.pdbx_strand_id
1 'polypeptide(L)'
;MIGPAYPAAREVTPMVLAHFARHLEAARQQGRQDLASLPEAQTIEAIIDAAFWASLRREEGYSPKISLALLPPEQAGQPLRFARRLPLSPSSLSKVAPAVERQGIHLGIWLDSNDLSMWGTTRTIPRFCFVLEVIEPGLLVVKYRRGQDPGKFVNVAVLKGDQIKIVDEQGTSLPDCPDLLTRLLGFGSPDTQGDSVNVLVQLAVSMRAHGRGGSLLVVPQGSEVWRESIVWPVPYSVEPSFSELAELMRTDAGERGQLWQEALLDAVEAIAGLTAVDGATVIS
;
A
#
# COMPACT_ATOMS: atom_id res chain seq x y z
N MET A 1 5.79 -28.41 7.50
CA MET A 1 5.28 -28.62 6.13
C MET A 1 4.97 -27.26 5.53
N ILE A 2 5.54 -27.00 4.34
CA ILE A 2 5.06 -25.94 3.44
C ILE A 2 3.59 -26.30 3.14
N GLY A 3 2.67 -25.34 3.14
CA GLY A 3 1.27 -25.62 2.79
C GLY A 3 1.14 -26.19 1.36
N PRO A 4 -0.04 -26.66 0.92
CA PRO A 4 -0.22 -27.03 -0.48
C PRO A 4 0.06 -25.81 -1.39
N ALA A 5 0.44 -26.02 -2.65
CA ALA A 5 0.68 -24.89 -3.56
C ALA A 5 -0.58 -24.01 -3.66
N TYR A 6 -0.42 -22.69 -3.55
CA TYR A 6 -1.52 -21.75 -3.75
C TYR A 6 -1.53 -21.33 -5.23
N PRO A 7 -2.54 -21.73 -6.04
CA PRO A 7 -2.49 -21.58 -7.49
C PRO A 7 -2.22 -20.16 -7.98
N ALA A 8 -2.80 -19.16 -7.30
CA ALA A 8 -2.62 -17.76 -7.67
C ALA A 8 -1.17 -17.27 -7.49
N ALA A 9 -0.37 -17.90 -6.61
CA ALA A 9 1.06 -17.63 -6.50
C ALA A 9 1.79 -17.92 -7.82
N ARG A 10 1.50 -19.07 -8.42
CA ARG A 10 2.09 -19.47 -9.71
C ARG A 10 1.60 -18.60 -10.86
N GLU A 11 0.32 -18.24 -10.86
CA GLU A 11 -0.26 -17.38 -11.91
C GLU A 11 0.28 -15.95 -11.87
N VAL A 12 0.48 -15.37 -10.67
CA VAL A 12 0.95 -13.98 -10.52
C VAL A 12 2.45 -13.82 -10.77
N THR A 13 3.23 -14.86 -10.50
CA THR A 13 4.70 -14.78 -10.45
C THR A 13 5.35 -14.25 -11.72
N PRO A 14 4.99 -14.70 -12.95
CA PRO A 14 5.59 -14.18 -14.17
C PRO A 14 5.41 -12.67 -14.33
N MET A 15 4.22 -12.14 -13.98
CA MET A 15 3.91 -10.71 -14.08
C MET A 15 4.71 -9.90 -13.07
N VAL A 16 4.77 -10.37 -11.81
CA VAL A 16 5.58 -9.74 -10.76
C VAL A 16 7.05 -9.73 -11.17
N LEU A 17 7.59 -10.86 -11.62
CA LEU A 17 8.99 -10.97 -12.04
C LEU A 17 9.32 -10.00 -13.18
N ALA A 18 8.48 -9.95 -14.22
CA ALA A 18 8.65 -9.03 -15.34
C ALA A 18 8.60 -7.56 -14.90
N HIS A 19 7.71 -7.23 -13.96
CA HIS A 19 7.62 -5.90 -13.38
C HIS A 19 8.93 -5.51 -12.65
N PHE A 20 9.41 -6.34 -11.72
CA PHE A 20 10.67 -6.08 -11.01
C PHE A 20 11.86 -6.00 -11.96
N ALA A 21 11.96 -6.90 -12.95
CA ALA A 21 13.04 -6.90 -13.94
C ALA A 21 13.09 -5.59 -14.74
N ARG A 22 11.95 -5.13 -15.26
CA ARG A 22 11.84 -3.87 -16.00
C ARG A 22 12.29 -2.66 -15.17
N HIS A 23 11.82 -2.57 -13.93
CA HIS A 23 12.14 -1.42 -13.07
C HIS A 23 13.58 -1.43 -12.53
N LEU A 24 14.10 -2.60 -12.17
CA LEU A 24 15.51 -2.74 -11.78
C LEU A 24 16.44 -2.36 -12.94
N GLU A 25 16.13 -2.79 -14.16
CA GLU A 25 16.92 -2.44 -15.34
C GLU A 25 16.89 -0.94 -15.63
N ALA A 26 15.70 -0.33 -15.62
CA ALA A 26 15.57 1.13 -15.77
C ALA A 26 16.32 1.90 -14.67
N ALA A 27 16.30 1.42 -13.42
CA ALA A 27 17.01 2.05 -12.32
C ALA A 27 18.54 1.93 -12.46
N ARG A 28 19.04 0.79 -12.94
CA ARG A 28 20.48 0.60 -13.25
C ARG A 28 20.94 1.55 -14.35
N GLN A 29 20.17 1.70 -15.41
CA GLN A 29 20.47 2.63 -16.51
C GLN A 29 20.51 4.10 -16.05
N GLN A 30 19.73 4.45 -15.02
CA GLN A 30 19.74 5.77 -14.38
C GLN A 30 20.85 5.93 -13.32
N GLY A 31 21.75 4.95 -13.15
CA GLY A 31 22.86 5.02 -12.19
C GLY A 31 22.43 4.98 -10.73
N ARG A 32 21.24 4.45 -10.41
CA ARG A 32 20.77 4.33 -9.03
C ARG A 32 21.58 3.27 -8.28
N GLN A 33 21.97 3.59 -7.05
CA GLN A 33 22.67 2.68 -6.13
C GLN A 33 21.68 2.03 -5.13
N ASP A 34 22.16 1.08 -4.33
CA ASP A 34 21.40 0.34 -3.29
C ASP A 34 20.15 -0.36 -3.83
N LEU A 35 20.31 -1.04 -4.98
CA LEU A 35 19.26 -1.82 -5.62
C LEU A 35 19.22 -3.25 -5.04
N ALA A 36 18.00 -3.76 -4.83
CA ALA A 36 17.79 -5.15 -4.47
C ALA A 36 18.19 -6.10 -5.62
N SER A 37 18.48 -7.36 -5.28
CA SER A 37 18.63 -8.44 -6.27
C SER A 37 17.28 -8.78 -6.91
N LEU A 38 17.30 -9.15 -8.19
CA LEU A 38 16.10 -9.65 -8.85
C LEU A 38 15.68 -10.99 -8.21
N PRO A 39 14.45 -11.11 -7.68
CA PRO A 39 13.95 -12.39 -7.16
C PRO A 39 13.86 -13.46 -8.25
N GLU A 40 14.05 -14.72 -7.88
CA GLU A 40 13.74 -15.86 -8.74
C GLU A 40 12.26 -16.25 -8.65
N ALA A 41 11.69 -16.78 -9.73
CA ALA A 41 10.27 -17.19 -9.78
C ALA A 41 9.90 -18.16 -8.64
N GLN A 42 10.71 -19.20 -8.43
CA GLN A 42 10.48 -20.19 -7.37
C GLN A 42 10.52 -19.57 -5.96
N THR A 43 11.35 -18.54 -5.77
CA THR A 43 11.43 -17.80 -4.51
C THR A 43 10.16 -16.97 -4.28
N ILE A 44 9.67 -16.28 -5.31
CA ILE A 44 8.41 -15.51 -5.23
C ILE A 44 7.25 -16.44 -4.87
N GLU A 45 7.11 -17.55 -5.59
CA GLU A 45 6.06 -18.54 -5.35
C GLU A 45 6.10 -19.07 -3.92
N ALA A 46 7.28 -19.49 -3.44
CA ALA A 46 7.44 -20.01 -2.08
C ALA A 46 7.09 -18.97 -1.00
N ILE A 47 7.40 -17.69 -1.22
CA ILE A 47 7.04 -16.60 -0.29
C ILE A 47 5.54 -16.38 -0.27
N ILE A 48 4.90 -16.29 -1.44
CA ILE A 48 3.45 -16.08 -1.54
C ILE A 48 2.71 -17.27 -0.93
N ASP A 49 3.11 -18.51 -1.24
CA ASP A 49 2.51 -19.73 -0.68
C ASP A 49 2.59 -19.74 0.86
N ALA A 50 3.79 -19.55 1.41
CA ALA A 50 3.99 -19.58 2.85
C ALA A 50 3.18 -18.49 3.57
N ALA A 51 3.16 -17.27 2.99
CA ALA A 51 2.41 -16.14 3.54
C ALA A 51 0.90 -16.34 3.44
N PHE A 52 0.39 -16.88 2.33
CA PHE A 52 -1.03 -17.15 2.14
C PHE A 52 -1.54 -18.13 3.20
N TRP A 53 -0.86 -19.27 3.36
CA TRP A 53 -1.25 -20.25 4.38
C TRP A 53 -1.00 -19.78 5.81
N ALA A 54 -0.04 -18.87 6.02
CA ALA A 54 0.12 -18.21 7.32
C ALA A 54 -1.06 -17.28 7.62
N SER A 55 -1.55 -16.54 6.62
CA SER A 55 -2.66 -15.58 6.76
C SER A 55 -3.97 -16.21 7.22
N LEU A 56 -4.19 -17.48 6.86
CA LEU A 56 -5.40 -18.23 7.21
C LEU A 56 -5.32 -18.88 8.60
N ARG A 57 -4.14 -18.88 9.23
CA ARG A 57 -3.96 -19.38 10.59
C ARG A 57 -4.35 -18.31 11.60
N ARG A 58 -4.61 -18.75 12.83
CA ARG A 58 -4.76 -17.88 13.99
C ARG A 58 -3.70 -18.23 15.01
N GLU A 59 -3.10 -17.20 15.60
CA GLU A 59 -2.21 -17.30 16.75
C GLU A 59 -2.88 -16.54 17.89
N GLU A 60 -3.09 -17.20 19.03
CA GLU A 60 -3.81 -16.60 20.19
C GLU A 60 -5.18 -15.97 19.85
N GLY A 61 -5.83 -16.47 18.79
CA GLY A 61 -7.12 -15.96 18.31
C GLY A 61 -7.04 -14.81 17.30
N TYR A 62 -5.85 -14.26 17.06
CA TYR A 62 -5.62 -13.16 16.12
C TYR A 62 -5.17 -13.67 14.74
N SER A 63 -5.65 -12.99 13.70
CA SER A 63 -5.16 -13.19 12.33
C SER A 63 -3.82 -12.46 12.16
N PRO A 64 -2.77 -13.12 11.66
CA PRO A 64 -1.45 -12.51 11.61
C PRO A 64 -1.36 -11.43 10.53
N LYS A 65 -0.83 -10.27 10.90
CA LYS A 65 -0.33 -9.26 9.96
C LYS A 65 1.17 -9.45 9.80
N ILE A 66 1.62 -9.59 8.57
CA ILE A 66 2.99 -9.99 8.25
C ILE A 66 3.53 -9.06 7.19
N SER A 67 4.75 -8.58 7.35
CA SER A 67 5.51 -7.92 6.28
C SER A 67 6.81 -8.67 6.05
N LEU A 68 6.99 -9.20 4.84
CA LEU A 68 8.16 -9.96 4.41
C LEU A 68 8.97 -9.14 3.42
N ALA A 69 10.28 -9.08 3.59
CA ALA A 69 11.20 -8.44 2.65
C ALA A 69 12.26 -9.45 2.19
N LEU A 70 12.43 -9.60 0.87
CA LEU A 70 13.46 -10.47 0.31
C LEU A 70 14.77 -9.70 0.13
N LEU A 71 15.72 -9.95 1.01
CA LEU A 71 17.04 -9.32 1.01
C LEU A 71 18.03 -10.11 1.89
N PRO A 72 19.34 -10.08 1.60
CA PRO A 72 20.34 -10.62 2.50
C PRO A 72 20.49 -9.73 3.76
N PRO A 73 20.87 -10.30 4.92
CA PRO A 73 21.12 -9.54 6.14
C PRO A 73 22.13 -8.39 5.98
N GLU A 74 23.02 -8.47 5.01
CA GLU A 74 24.07 -7.49 4.69
C GLU A 74 23.49 -6.21 4.07
N GLN A 75 22.33 -6.30 3.42
CA GLN A 75 21.63 -5.15 2.82
C GLN A 75 20.60 -4.51 3.78
N ALA A 76 20.50 -5.01 5.01
CA ALA A 76 19.47 -4.62 5.96
C ALA A 76 19.89 -3.50 6.94
N GLY A 77 21.05 -2.88 6.76
CA GLY A 77 21.55 -1.84 7.67
C GLY A 77 21.85 -2.37 9.07
N GLN A 78 20.97 -2.10 10.04
CA GLN A 78 21.07 -2.59 11.43
C GLN A 78 19.95 -3.59 11.76
N PRO A 79 20.00 -4.82 11.24
CA PRO A 79 18.97 -5.82 11.48
C PRO A 79 19.03 -6.42 12.91
N LEU A 80 17.87 -6.81 13.43
CA LEU A 80 17.79 -7.76 14.55
C LEU A 80 17.80 -9.17 13.98
N ARG A 81 18.87 -9.93 14.24
CA ARG A 81 19.07 -11.27 13.69
C ARG A 81 18.61 -12.34 14.65
N PHE A 82 17.97 -13.38 14.14
CA PHE A 82 17.75 -14.59 14.92
C PHE A 82 19.06 -15.34 15.11
N ALA A 83 19.32 -15.86 16.31
CA ALA A 83 20.49 -16.69 16.56
C ALA A 83 20.51 -17.95 15.67
N ARG A 84 19.31 -18.51 15.42
CA ARG A 84 19.09 -19.56 14.43
C ARG A 84 18.01 -19.08 13.46
N ARG A 85 18.32 -19.12 12.15
CA ARG A 85 17.34 -18.78 11.12
C ARG A 85 16.14 -19.72 11.19
N LEU A 86 14.95 -19.16 10.99
CA LEU A 86 13.70 -19.91 11.03
C LEU A 86 13.31 -20.34 9.61
N PRO A 87 12.76 -21.54 9.41
CA PRO A 87 12.32 -21.98 8.10
C PRO A 87 11.14 -21.14 7.63
N LEU A 88 11.13 -20.74 6.35
CA LEU A 88 9.96 -20.10 5.76
C LEU A 88 8.81 -21.12 5.68
N SER A 89 7.89 -21.04 6.61
CA SER A 89 6.77 -21.97 6.74
C SER A 89 5.59 -21.28 7.39
N PRO A 90 4.34 -21.70 7.08
CA PRO A 90 3.15 -21.06 7.62
C PRO A 90 3.15 -21.02 9.16
N SER A 91 3.55 -22.12 9.80
CA SER A 91 3.61 -22.21 11.27
C SER A 91 4.67 -21.31 11.89
N SER A 92 5.82 -21.15 11.24
CA SER A 92 6.88 -20.29 11.79
C SER A 92 6.50 -18.83 11.61
N LEU A 93 5.91 -18.48 10.45
CA LEU A 93 5.39 -17.14 10.15
C LEU A 93 4.32 -16.70 11.15
N SER A 94 3.31 -17.53 11.42
CA SER A 94 2.26 -17.19 12.38
C SER A 94 2.81 -16.90 13.79
N LYS A 95 3.82 -17.65 14.22
CA LYS A 95 4.47 -17.46 15.53
C LYS A 95 5.27 -16.16 15.64
N VAL A 96 5.92 -15.72 14.56
CA VAL A 96 6.74 -14.49 14.57
C VAL A 96 6.00 -13.25 14.08
N ALA A 97 4.80 -13.41 13.52
CA ALA A 97 3.98 -12.31 13.01
C ALA A 97 3.79 -11.15 14.02
N PRO A 98 3.54 -11.39 15.32
CA PRO A 98 3.40 -10.30 16.29
C PRO A 98 4.63 -9.39 16.40
N ALA A 99 5.83 -9.88 16.07
CA ALA A 99 7.06 -9.09 16.09
C ALA A 99 7.14 -8.06 14.94
N VAL A 100 6.34 -8.24 13.88
CA VAL A 100 6.38 -7.41 12.66
C VAL A 100 5.04 -6.78 12.28
N GLU A 101 4.05 -6.84 13.17
CA GLU A 101 2.76 -6.17 12.98
C GLU A 101 2.88 -4.64 12.96
N ARG A 102 3.93 -4.09 13.59
CA ARG A 102 4.19 -2.65 13.60
C ARG A 102 4.67 -2.18 12.23
N GLN A 103 4.14 -1.04 11.79
CA GLN A 103 4.51 -0.43 10.52
C GLN A 103 6.02 -0.20 10.41
N GLY A 104 6.56 -0.50 9.22
CA GLY A 104 7.97 -0.32 8.89
C GLY A 104 8.93 -1.37 9.47
N ILE A 105 8.41 -2.45 10.07
CA ILE A 105 9.21 -3.62 10.44
C ILE A 105 8.92 -4.75 9.45
N HIS A 106 9.98 -5.31 8.86
CA HIS A 106 9.89 -6.41 7.91
C HIS A 106 10.64 -7.64 8.45
N LEU A 107 10.09 -8.83 8.27
CA LEU A 107 10.84 -10.09 8.39
C LEU A 107 11.72 -10.24 7.16
N GLY A 108 13.01 -10.37 7.39
CA GLY A 108 13.99 -10.58 6.35
C GLY A 108 13.99 -12.04 5.88
N ILE A 109 13.76 -12.23 4.58
CA ILE A 109 13.82 -13.52 3.89
C ILE A 109 15.07 -13.54 3.03
N TRP A 110 15.83 -14.63 3.10
CA TRP A 110 16.95 -14.84 2.19
C TRP A 110 17.13 -16.32 1.86
N LEU A 111 17.56 -16.57 0.62
CA LEU A 111 17.95 -17.89 0.16
C LEU A 111 19.41 -18.13 0.57
N ASP A 112 19.64 -19.16 1.39
CA ASP A 112 20.99 -19.58 1.76
C ASP A 112 21.14 -21.07 1.48
N SER A 113 22.15 -21.43 0.69
CA SER A 113 22.52 -22.82 0.43
C SER A 113 21.32 -23.70 0.00
N ASN A 114 20.46 -23.14 -0.87
CA ASN A 114 19.19 -23.67 -1.41
C ASN A 114 17.95 -23.63 -0.50
N ASP A 115 18.04 -23.23 0.77
CA ASP A 115 16.87 -23.17 1.64
C ASP A 115 16.46 -21.73 1.94
N LEU A 116 15.18 -21.43 1.69
CA LEU A 116 14.60 -20.13 1.95
C LEU A 116 14.29 -19.98 3.44
N SER A 117 14.90 -18.98 4.08
CA SER A 117 14.86 -18.83 5.54
C SER A 117 14.58 -17.40 5.97
N MET A 118 13.93 -17.27 7.12
CA MET A 118 13.77 -16.02 7.86
C MET A 118 15.00 -15.81 8.73
N TRP A 119 15.76 -14.76 8.46
CA TRP A 119 17.00 -14.47 9.18
C TRP A 119 16.84 -13.49 10.35
N GLY A 120 15.73 -12.74 10.40
CA GLY A 120 15.51 -11.72 11.43
C GLY A 120 14.50 -10.65 11.02
N THR A 121 14.58 -9.48 11.66
CA THR A 121 13.76 -8.31 11.33
C THR A 121 14.62 -7.11 10.95
N THR A 122 14.07 -6.22 10.12
CA THR A 122 14.71 -4.97 9.71
C THR A 122 13.70 -3.85 9.49
N ARG A 123 14.17 -2.62 9.60
CA ARG A 123 13.46 -1.39 9.19
C ARG A 123 14.04 -0.78 7.91
N THR A 124 15.20 -1.24 7.49
CA THR A 124 15.93 -0.74 6.32
C THR A 124 15.94 -1.83 5.26
N ILE A 125 15.40 -1.50 4.09
CA ILE A 125 15.36 -2.35 2.91
C ILE A 125 15.87 -1.58 1.68
N PRO A 126 16.55 -2.23 0.73
CA PRO A 126 17.06 -1.56 -0.48
C PRO A 126 15.92 -1.09 -1.40
N ARG A 127 16.26 -0.27 -2.40
CA ARG A 127 15.31 0.14 -3.44
C ARG A 127 14.93 -1.06 -4.28
N PHE A 128 13.68 -1.08 -4.72
CA PHE A 128 13.09 -2.19 -5.48
C PHE A 128 13.17 -3.54 -4.76
N CYS A 129 13.32 -3.53 -3.42
CA CYS A 129 13.19 -4.74 -2.61
C CYS A 129 11.79 -5.34 -2.79
N PHE A 130 11.73 -6.63 -3.09
CA PHE A 130 10.47 -7.36 -3.08
C PHE A 130 9.94 -7.40 -1.64
N VAL A 131 8.74 -6.86 -1.46
CA VAL A 131 8.03 -6.88 -0.17
C VAL A 131 6.66 -7.51 -0.37
N LEU A 132 6.30 -8.42 0.51
CA LEU A 132 4.96 -9.01 0.56
C LEU A 132 4.34 -8.72 1.92
N GLU A 133 3.12 -8.18 1.89
CA GLU A 133 2.33 -7.96 3.09
C GLU A 133 1.09 -8.82 3.13
N VAL A 134 0.82 -9.38 4.31
CA VAL A 134 -0.46 -9.98 4.67
C VAL A 134 -1.25 -8.93 5.43
N ILE A 135 -2.35 -8.48 4.82
CA ILE A 135 -3.20 -7.40 5.37
C ILE A 135 -4.32 -7.97 6.25
N GLU A 136 -4.97 -9.02 5.75
CA GLU A 136 -6.03 -9.78 6.41
C GLU A 136 -6.01 -11.23 5.88
N PRO A 137 -6.75 -12.18 6.47
CA PRO A 137 -6.79 -13.56 6.00
C PRO A 137 -7.10 -13.68 4.51
N GLY A 138 -6.18 -14.25 3.75
CA GLY A 138 -6.31 -14.43 2.30
C GLY A 138 -6.09 -13.16 1.46
N LEU A 139 -5.74 -12.01 2.04
CA LEU A 139 -5.40 -10.78 1.33
C LEU A 139 -3.90 -10.47 1.45
N LEU A 140 -3.20 -10.58 0.31
CA LEU A 140 -1.77 -10.34 0.19
C LEU A 140 -1.52 -9.19 -0.77
N VAL A 141 -0.52 -8.36 -0.48
CA VAL A 141 -0.08 -7.26 -1.35
C VAL A 141 1.40 -7.41 -1.62
N VAL A 142 1.76 -7.55 -2.90
CA VAL A 142 3.15 -7.47 -3.37
C VAL A 142 3.45 -6.02 -3.69
N LYS A 143 4.56 -5.51 -3.16
CA LYS A 143 4.99 -4.13 -3.32
C LYS A 143 6.52 -4.01 -3.36
N TYR A 144 7.01 -2.83 -3.73
CA TYR A 144 8.42 -2.50 -3.65
C TYR A 144 8.64 -1.08 -3.13
N ARG A 145 9.85 -0.82 -2.64
CA ARG A 145 10.27 0.52 -2.20
C ARG A 145 10.86 1.31 -3.38
N ARG A 146 10.26 2.45 -3.75
CA ARG A 146 10.71 3.26 -4.90
C ARG A 146 11.82 4.26 -4.57
N GLY A 147 11.80 4.85 -3.38
CA GLY A 147 12.62 6.02 -3.01
C GLY A 147 13.31 5.94 -1.65
N GLN A 148 13.91 7.05 -1.21
CA GLN A 148 14.56 7.15 0.11
C GLN A 148 13.56 7.24 1.26
N ASP A 149 12.30 7.61 1.01
CA ASP A 149 11.30 7.62 2.07
C ASP A 149 10.98 6.19 2.53
N PRO A 150 11.16 5.87 3.82
CA PRO A 150 10.93 4.52 4.35
C PRO A 150 9.46 4.08 4.31
N GLY A 151 8.52 5.02 4.13
CA GLY A 151 7.08 4.73 4.05
C GLY A 151 6.49 4.66 2.63
N LYS A 152 7.25 5.04 1.58
CA LYS A 152 6.72 5.10 0.21
C LYS A 152 6.92 3.78 -0.52
N PHE A 153 5.85 3.01 -0.61
CA PHE A 153 5.77 1.76 -1.36
C PHE A 153 4.89 1.90 -2.59
N VAL A 154 5.22 1.14 -3.63
CA VAL A 154 4.41 1.00 -4.83
C VAL A 154 3.86 -0.42 -4.87
N ASN A 155 2.54 -0.55 -4.98
CA ASN A 155 1.86 -1.83 -5.08
C ASN A 155 2.03 -2.38 -6.51
N VAL A 156 2.34 -3.67 -6.61
CA VAL A 156 2.51 -4.38 -7.88
C VAL A 156 1.33 -5.30 -8.14
N ALA A 157 0.94 -6.06 -7.11
CA ALA A 157 -0.15 -7.02 -7.19
C ALA A 157 -0.89 -7.12 -5.86
N VAL A 158 -2.19 -7.37 -5.93
CA VAL A 158 -3.05 -7.71 -4.80
C VAL A 158 -3.66 -9.08 -5.07
N LEU A 159 -3.43 -10.02 -4.15
CA LEU A 159 -4.03 -11.35 -4.19
C LEU A 159 -5.08 -11.44 -3.09
N LYS A 160 -6.32 -11.76 -3.45
CA LYS A 160 -7.43 -11.95 -2.50
C LYS A 160 -8.14 -13.26 -2.77
N GLY A 161 -7.89 -14.27 -1.93
CA GLY A 161 -8.47 -15.60 -2.15
C GLY A 161 -7.99 -16.19 -3.47
N ASP A 162 -8.86 -16.37 -4.46
CA ASP A 162 -8.52 -16.82 -5.81
C ASP A 162 -8.36 -15.66 -6.83
N GLN A 163 -8.56 -14.41 -6.41
CA GLN A 163 -8.50 -13.25 -7.28
C GLN A 163 -7.12 -12.61 -7.29
N ILE A 164 -6.62 -12.30 -8.49
CA ILE A 164 -5.39 -11.53 -8.70
C ILE A 164 -5.75 -10.19 -9.34
N LYS A 165 -5.27 -9.09 -8.74
CA LYS A 165 -5.35 -7.75 -9.31
C LYS A 165 -3.93 -7.21 -9.48
N ILE A 166 -3.55 -6.91 -10.72
CA ILE A 166 -2.26 -6.28 -11.03
C ILE A 166 -2.43 -4.78 -11.11
N VAL A 167 -1.49 -4.05 -10.53
CA VAL A 167 -1.43 -2.59 -10.67
C VAL A 167 -0.71 -2.28 -11.97
N ASP A 168 -1.47 -1.77 -12.95
CA ASP A 168 -0.93 -1.28 -14.19
C ASP A 168 -0.49 0.18 -14.04
N GLU A 169 0.81 0.43 -14.06
CA GLU A 169 1.38 1.79 -14.01
C GLU A 169 1.27 2.51 -15.37
N GLN A 170 0.98 1.81 -16.48
CA GLN A 170 0.82 2.41 -17.81
C GLN A 170 -0.62 2.86 -18.09
N GLY A 171 -1.62 2.21 -17.48
CA GLY A 171 -3.05 2.52 -17.62
C GLY A 171 -3.46 3.91 -17.11
N THR A 172 -2.60 4.60 -16.35
CA THR A 172 -2.81 6.00 -15.94
C THR A 172 -2.54 7.03 -17.04
N SER A 173 -2.03 6.61 -18.20
CA SER A 173 -1.88 7.48 -19.38
C SER A 173 -3.15 7.51 -20.25
N LEU A 174 -4.33 7.42 -19.63
CA LEU A 174 -5.60 7.74 -20.31
C LEU A 174 -5.68 9.27 -20.49
N PRO A 175 -6.09 9.77 -21.68
CA PRO A 175 -6.13 11.20 -21.98
C PRO A 175 -7.04 12.02 -21.05
N ASP A 176 -7.95 11.37 -20.31
CA ASP A 176 -8.87 12.00 -19.36
C ASP A 176 -8.52 11.74 -17.88
N CYS A 177 -7.29 11.32 -17.55
CA CYS A 177 -6.90 11.12 -16.15
C CYS A 177 -6.54 12.46 -15.49
N PRO A 178 -7.28 12.94 -14.46
CA PRO A 178 -6.91 14.14 -13.72
C PRO A 178 -5.47 14.06 -13.18
N ASP A 179 -4.70 15.14 -13.30
CA ASP A 179 -3.33 15.27 -12.75
C ASP A 179 -3.21 14.83 -11.27
N LEU A 180 -4.33 14.95 -10.56
CA LEU A 180 -4.54 14.54 -9.19
C LEU A 180 -4.36 13.02 -8.97
N LEU A 181 -4.84 12.17 -9.87
CA LEU A 181 -4.64 10.71 -9.81
C LEU A 181 -3.17 10.34 -10.03
N THR A 182 -2.48 11.04 -10.94
CA THR A 182 -1.03 10.85 -11.18
C THR A 182 -0.21 11.20 -9.94
N ARG A 183 -0.62 12.21 -9.16
CA ARG A 183 0.01 12.57 -7.88
C ARG A 183 -0.36 11.60 -6.75
N LEU A 184 -1.62 11.17 -6.68
CA LEU A 184 -2.12 10.21 -5.68
C LEU A 184 -1.45 8.84 -5.80
N LEU A 185 -1.21 8.40 -7.04
CA LEU A 185 -0.54 7.13 -7.35
C LEU A 185 1.00 7.25 -7.31
N GLY A 186 1.53 8.43 -6.99
CA GLY A 186 2.95 8.70 -6.85
C GLY A 186 3.74 8.67 -8.16
N PHE A 187 3.10 8.67 -9.32
CA PHE A 187 3.75 8.48 -10.62
C PHE A 187 4.40 9.76 -11.20
N GLY A 188 4.14 10.94 -10.63
CA GLY A 188 4.76 12.21 -11.05
C GLY A 188 5.95 12.67 -10.20
N SER A 189 7.14 12.73 -10.83
CA SER A 189 8.38 13.49 -10.51
C SER A 189 9.10 13.33 -9.15
N PRO A 190 10.46 13.43 -9.12
CA PRO A 190 11.24 13.43 -7.89
C PRO A 190 11.15 14.78 -7.19
N ASP A 191 11.03 14.76 -5.86
CA ASP A 191 11.37 15.83 -4.91
C ASP A 191 11.29 17.26 -5.46
N THR A 192 10.09 17.72 -5.85
CA THR A 192 9.79 19.14 -5.80
C THR A 192 9.38 19.47 -4.37
N GLN A 193 10.36 19.98 -3.63
CA GLN A 193 10.19 20.75 -2.39
C GLN A 193 9.07 21.78 -2.60
N GLY A 194 7.94 21.55 -1.95
CA GLY A 194 6.71 22.31 -2.10
C GLY A 194 5.59 21.53 -1.43
N ASP A 195 5.37 21.81 -0.15
CA ASP A 195 4.48 21.15 0.78
C ASP A 195 2.99 21.36 0.40
N SER A 196 2.59 20.94 -0.79
CA SER A 196 1.20 20.99 -1.22
C SER A 196 0.50 19.79 -0.58
N VAL A 197 -0.13 20.03 0.56
CA VAL A 197 -1.00 19.07 1.23
C VAL A 197 -2.02 18.52 0.22
N ASN A 198 -1.91 17.23 -0.11
CA ASN A 198 -2.86 16.58 -1.00
C ASN A 198 -4.07 16.15 -0.17
N VAL A 199 -5.03 17.06 -0.04
CA VAL A 199 -6.25 16.88 0.76
C VAL A 199 -7.04 15.63 0.38
N LEU A 200 -7.02 15.22 -0.89
CA LEU A 200 -7.67 13.98 -1.32
C LEU A 200 -6.96 12.72 -0.81
N VAL A 201 -5.63 12.75 -0.64
CA VAL A 201 -4.91 11.66 0.04
C VAL A 201 -5.41 11.56 1.47
N GLN A 202 -5.52 12.69 2.18
CA GLN A 202 -5.91 12.72 3.59
C GLN A 202 -7.35 12.22 3.76
N LEU A 203 -8.28 12.65 2.90
CA LEU A 203 -9.63 12.10 2.82
C LEU A 203 -9.60 10.59 2.58
N ALA A 204 -8.87 10.10 1.57
CA ALA A 204 -8.80 8.68 1.28
C ALA A 204 -8.19 7.85 2.44
N VAL A 205 -7.23 8.40 3.18
CA VAL A 205 -6.65 7.77 4.38
C VAL A 205 -7.69 7.71 5.50
N SER A 206 -8.41 8.80 5.76
CA SER A 206 -9.45 8.87 6.79
C SER A 206 -10.64 7.96 6.46
N MET A 207 -11.06 7.90 5.20
CA MET A 207 -12.09 6.97 4.71
C MET A 207 -11.68 5.51 4.93
N ARG A 208 -10.41 5.16 4.68
CA ARG A 208 -9.93 3.80 4.97
C ARG A 208 -9.89 3.49 6.46
N ALA A 209 -9.61 4.49 7.30
CA ALA A 209 -9.45 4.31 8.74
C ALA A 209 -10.74 3.81 9.43
N HIS A 210 -11.93 4.20 8.93
CA HIS A 210 -13.19 3.73 9.50
C HIS A 210 -13.58 2.29 9.08
N GLY A 211 -12.87 1.66 8.13
CA GLY A 211 -13.06 0.24 7.79
C GLY A 211 -14.44 -0.13 7.23
N ARG A 212 -15.17 0.84 6.66
CA ARG A 212 -16.49 0.65 6.02
C ARG A 212 -16.37 0.91 4.52
N GLY A 213 -17.19 0.24 3.72
CA GLY A 213 -17.34 0.57 2.30
C GLY A 213 -18.03 1.93 2.16
N GLY A 214 -17.51 2.79 1.28
CA GLY A 214 -18.01 4.14 1.06
C GLY A 214 -17.51 4.72 -0.25
N SER A 215 -18.21 5.73 -0.77
CA SER A 215 -17.82 6.45 -1.98
C SER A 215 -17.75 7.96 -1.73
N LEU A 216 -16.79 8.62 -2.36
CA LEU A 216 -16.69 10.07 -2.43
C LEU A 216 -16.75 10.49 -3.91
N LEU A 217 -17.74 11.30 -4.28
CA LEU A 217 -17.87 11.88 -5.62
C LEU A 217 -17.42 13.33 -5.59
N VAL A 218 -16.54 13.70 -6.51
CA VAL A 218 -16.13 15.08 -6.74
C VAL A 218 -16.85 15.58 -7.99
N VAL A 219 -17.69 16.60 -7.86
CA VAL A 219 -18.52 17.14 -8.95
C VAL A 219 -18.10 18.57 -9.30
N PRO A 220 -18.32 19.05 -10.52
CA PRO A 220 -17.97 20.43 -10.88
C PRO A 220 -18.78 21.45 -10.07
N GLN A 221 -18.09 22.44 -9.49
CA GLN A 221 -18.75 23.56 -8.83
C GLN A 221 -19.62 24.35 -9.83
N GLY A 222 -20.85 24.68 -9.43
CA GLY A 222 -21.77 25.51 -10.23
C GLY A 222 -22.46 24.77 -11.39
N SER A 223 -22.27 23.47 -11.52
CA SER A 223 -23.02 22.63 -12.46
C SER A 223 -23.90 21.65 -11.71
N GLU A 224 -25.14 21.49 -12.17
CA GLU A 224 -26.09 20.51 -11.61
C GLU A 224 -26.42 19.37 -12.57
N VAL A 225 -25.77 19.35 -13.74
CA VAL A 225 -25.96 18.30 -14.76
C VAL A 225 -25.65 16.91 -14.21
N TRP A 226 -24.69 16.81 -13.27
CA TRP A 226 -24.36 15.54 -12.62
C TRP A 226 -25.53 14.96 -11.83
N ARG A 227 -26.49 15.78 -11.37
CA ARG A 227 -27.67 15.30 -10.64
C ARG A 227 -28.59 14.45 -11.51
N GLU A 228 -28.53 14.61 -12.84
CA GLU A 228 -29.25 13.76 -13.80
C GLU A 228 -28.68 12.35 -13.87
N SER A 229 -27.43 12.16 -13.43
CA SER A 229 -26.73 10.86 -13.42
C SER A 229 -26.95 10.05 -12.14
N ILE A 230 -27.75 10.55 -11.18
CA ILE A 230 -28.06 9.86 -9.93
C ILE A 230 -29.57 9.65 -9.77
N VAL A 231 -29.95 8.57 -9.08
CA VAL A 231 -31.36 8.22 -8.84
C VAL A 231 -31.89 9.00 -7.64
N TRP A 232 -33.02 9.67 -7.83
CA TRP A 232 -33.72 10.43 -6.79
C TRP A 232 -34.96 9.68 -6.28
N PRO A 233 -35.38 9.88 -5.02
CA PRO A 233 -34.77 10.75 -4.00
C PRO A 233 -33.55 10.10 -3.31
N VAL A 234 -32.59 10.92 -2.88
CA VAL A 234 -31.50 10.45 -1.99
C VAL A 234 -32.00 10.38 -0.54
N PRO A 235 -31.60 9.37 0.25
CA PRO A 235 -32.11 9.15 1.60
C PRO A 235 -31.70 10.23 2.61
N TYR A 236 -30.61 10.94 2.37
CA TYR A 236 -30.15 12.06 3.17
C TYR A 236 -29.30 13.02 2.33
N SER A 237 -29.27 14.29 2.72
CA SER A 237 -28.44 15.35 2.14
C SER A 237 -27.96 16.25 3.27
N VAL A 238 -26.75 16.79 3.15
CA VAL A 238 -26.21 17.78 4.09
C VAL A 238 -26.60 19.17 3.59
N GLU A 239 -27.22 19.97 4.46
CA GLU A 239 -27.58 21.35 4.17
C GLU A 239 -27.32 22.23 5.42
N PRO A 240 -26.62 23.37 5.30
CA PRO A 240 -25.96 23.89 4.10
C PRO A 240 -24.74 23.05 3.68
N SER A 241 -24.24 23.25 2.46
CA SER A 241 -23.00 22.61 2.01
C SER A 241 -21.84 22.95 2.94
N PHE A 242 -21.10 21.94 3.39
CA PHE A 242 -19.95 22.09 4.27
C PHE A 242 -18.76 22.70 3.49
N SER A 243 -18.34 23.93 3.85
CA SER A 243 -17.34 24.71 3.12
C SER A 243 -15.96 24.79 3.78
N GLU A 244 -15.82 24.34 5.04
CA GLU A 244 -14.63 24.53 5.87
C GLU A 244 -13.36 23.99 5.21
N LEU A 245 -13.43 22.78 4.63
CA LEU A 245 -12.29 22.20 3.92
C LEU A 245 -11.84 23.08 2.73
N ALA A 246 -12.78 23.63 1.98
CA ALA A 246 -12.50 24.50 0.84
C ALA A 246 -11.93 25.85 1.29
N GLU A 247 -12.39 26.38 2.43
CA GLU A 247 -11.87 27.60 3.04
C GLU A 247 -10.42 27.42 3.51
N LEU A 248 -10.13 26.32 4.22
CA LEU A 248 -8.77 25.99 4.68
C LEU A 248 -7.80 25.81 3.51
N MET A 249 -8.24 25.22 2.39
CA MET A 249 -7.39 25.08 1.20
C MET A 249 -7.06 26.42 0.52
N ARG A 250 -7.90 27.44 0.70
CA ARG A 250 -7.65 28.81 0.19
C ARG A 250 -6.73 29.63 1.08
N THR A 251 -6.45 29.21 2.31
CA THR A 251 -5.51 29.91 3.22
C THR A 251 -4.11 29.94 2.63
N ASP A 252 -3.48 31.11 2.64
CA ASP A 252 -2.14 31.34 2.12
C ASP A 252 -1.10 30.48 2.84
N ALA A 253 -0.10 29.98 2.10
CA ALA A 253 0.90 29.06 2.65
C ALA A 253 1.68 29.64 3.84
N GLY A 254 1.85 30.96 3.90
CA GLY A 254 2.52 31.66 5.00
C GLY A 254 1.70 31.74 6.29
N GLU A 255 0.40 31.49 6.23
CA GLU A 255 -0.53 31.54 7.37
C GLU A 255 -0.88 30.14 7.92
N ARG A 256 -0.37 29.08 7.27
CA ARG A 256 -0.61 27.68 7.66
C ARG A 256 0.25 27.30 8.86
N GLY A 257 -0.27 27.57 10.05
CA GLY A 257 0.31 27.12 11.32
C GLY A 257 -0.26 25.80 11.82
N GLN A 258 0.08 25.44 13.06
CA GLN A 258 -0.41 24.23 13.72
C GLN A 258 -1.95 24.20 13.85
N LEU A 259 -2.57 25.33 14.18
CA LEU A 259 -4.04 25.45 14.27
C LEU A 259 -4.74 25.17 12.93
N TRP A 260 -4.14 25.58 11.82
CA TRP A 260 -4.65 25.27 10.49
C TRP A 260 -4.55 23.76 10.19
N GLN A 261 -3.48 23.11 10.63
CA GLN A 261 -3.31 21.66 10.47
C GLN A 261 -4.34 20.88 11.29
N GLU A 262 -4.62 21.30 12.52
CA GLU A 262 -5.65 20.70 13.37
C GLU A 262 -7.04 20.86 12.73
N ALA A 263 -7.41 22.08 12.32
CA ALA A 263 -8.68 22.34 11.63
C ALA A 263 -8.81 21.55 10.31
N LEU A 264 -7.71 21.38 9.58
CA LEU A 264 -7.69 20.56 8.37
C LEU A 264 -7.98 19.08 8.68
N LEU A 265 -7.37 18.53 9.72
CA LEU A 265 -7.61 17.15 10.14
C LEU A 265 -9.07 16.95 10.54
N ASP A 266 -9.63 17.87 11.33
CA ASP A 266 -11.03 17.83 11.76
C ASP A 266 -11.99 17.89 10.57
N ALA A 267 -11.76 18.80 9.61
CA ALA A 267 -12.58 18.92 8.40
C ALA A 267 -12.48 17.66 7.52
N VAL A 268 -11.29 17.06 7.41
CA VAL A 268 -11.07 15.79 6.70
C VAL A 268 -11.81 14.64 7.39
N GLU A 269 -11.75 14.55 8.72
CA GLU A 269 -12.47 13.52 9.49
C GLU A 269 -13.98 13.66 9.37
N ALA A 270 -14.52 14.89 9.39
CA ALA A 270 -15.93 15.14 9.22
C ALA A 270 -16.46 14.65 7.86
N ILE A 271 -15.77 15.00 6.77
CA ILE A 271 -16.17 14.59 5.41
C ILE A 271 -15.98 13.08 5.22
N ALA A 272 -14.83 12.54 5.64
CA ALA A 272 -14.55 11.11 5.49
C ALA A 272 -15.51 10.25 6.33
N GLY A 273 -15.88 10.72 7.53
CA GLY A 273 -16.84 10.03 8.41
C GLY A 273 -18.20 9.84 7.76
N LEU A 274 -18.67 10.80 6.93
CA LEU A 274 -19.92 10.67 6.19
C LEU A 274 -19.88 9.57 5.13
N THR A 275 -18.69 9.23 4.60
CA THR A 275 -18.55 8.13 3.65
C THR A 275 -18.75 6.75 4.30
N ALA A 276 -18.70 6.66 5.63
CA ALA A 276 -18.95 5.42 6.37
C ALA A 276 -20.44 5.06 6.49
N VAL A 277 -21.33 6.01 6.18
CA VAL A 277 -22.78 5.83 6.18
C VAL A 277 -23.19 5.36 4.79
N ASP A 278 -23.80 4.19 4.67
CA ASP A 278 -24.21 3.54 3.42
C ASP A 278 -24.74 4.56 2.38
N GLY A 279 -23.91 4.89 1.38
CA GLY A 279 -24.14 6.02 0.49
C GLY A 279 -22.85 6.58 -0.12
N ALA A 280 -22.98 7.75 -0.73
CA ALA A 280 -21.87 8.48 -1.32
C ALA A 280 -21.85 9.92 -0.84
N THR A 281 -20.69 10.39 -0.40
CA THR A 281 -20.48 11.80 -0.07
C THR A 281 -20.15 12.56 -1.35
N VAL A 282 -20.81 13.70 -1.58
CA VAL A 282 -20.56 14.55 -2.76
C VAL A 282 -19.86 15.83 -2.30
N ILE A 283 -18.75 16.18 -2.95
CA ILE A 283 -18.03 17.43 -2.76
C ILE A 283 -17.88 18.16 -4.09
N SER A 284 -17.77 19.49 -4.06
CA SER A 284 -17.61 20.36 -5.24
C SER A 284 -16.46 21.33 -5.11
#